data_AF-A0A6P7G684-F1
#
_entry.id   AF-A0A6P7G684-F1
#
_cell.length_a   1.000
_cell.length_b   1.000
_cell.length_c   1.000
_cell.angle_alpha   90.00
_cell.angle_beta   90.00
_cell.angle_gamma   90.00
#
_symmetry.space_group_name_H-M   'P 1'
#
loop_
_entity.id
_entity.type
_entity.pdbx_description
1 polymer ?
#
loop_
_entity_poly.entity_id
_entity_poly.type
_entity_poly.pdbx_seq_one_letter_code
_entity_poly.pdbx_strand_id
1 'polypeptide(L)'
;MRESLSLIVAPKFSELSSYCVWCHIVKLEAHDNGAKLDQHQLTKNDVPVIVEKCINFIYAHGSMSEGIYRRPGQGSAISELLTKFRQDAFAVQLTNDLCTEHEVATALKRFFRDLPEPLLGSNQRQYLYEVS
;
A
#
# COMPACT_ATOMS: atom_id res chain seq x y z
N MET A 1 -20.07 33.89 -3.50
CA MET A 1 -21.30 33.28 -4.04
C MET A 1 -21.10 33.04 -5.53
N ARG A 2 -20.47 31.90 -5.88
CA ARG A 2 -20.38 31.32 -7.23
C ARG A 2 -20.25 29.82 -7.06
N GLU A 3 -20.91 29.12 -7.97
CA GLU A 3 -21.28 27.72 -7.96
C GLU A 3 -20.15 26.76 -8.34
N SER A 4 -20.39 25.48 -7.99
CA SER A 4 -20.08 24.25 -8.72
C SER A 4 -18.62 23.85 -8.95
N LEU A 5 -18.28 22.65 -8.48
CA LEU A 5 -18.02 21.46 -9.33
C LEU A 5 -17.46 20.31 -8.48
N SER A 6 -18.30 19.32 -8.17
CA SER A 6 -17.94 17.90 -8.26
C SER A 6 -19.21 17.08 -8.04
N LEU A 7 -19.97 16.96 -9.12
CA LEU A 7 -20.77 15.77 -9.41
C LEU A 7 -19.84 14.56 -9.34
N ILE A 8 -19.69 13.97 -8.15
CA ILE A 8 -19.37 12.56 -8.07
C ILE A 8 -20.64 11.87 -8.55
N VAL A 9 -20.49 11.20 -9.69
CA VAL A 9 -21.52 10.38 -10.33
C VAL A 9 -22.06 9.39 -9.31
N ALA A 10 -23.15 9.77 -8.64
CA ALA A 10 -23.91 8.83 -7.83
C ALA A 10 -24.48 7.79 -8.79
N PRO A 11 -24.17 6.49 -8.65
CA PRO A 11 -24.81 5.46 -9.45
C PRO A 11 -26.32 5.59 -9.29
N LYS A 12 -27.08 5.45 -10.38
CA LYS A 12 -28.55 5.55 -10.37
C LYS A 12 -29.12 4.63 -9.29
N PHE A 13 -29.55 5.25 -8.19
CA PHE A 13 -29.79 4.62 -6.88
C PHE A 13 -31.12 3.83 -6.80
N SER A 14 -31.84 3.70 -7.91
CA SER A 14 -33.26 3.28 -7.93
C SER A 14 -33.51 1.78 -8.15
N GLU A 15 -32.48 0.96 -8.43
CA GLU A 15 -32.67 -0.43 -8.86
C GLU A 15 -31.88 -1.49 -8.07
N LEU A 16 -31.10 -1.11 -7.06
CA LEU A 16 -30.32 -2.06 -6.25
C LEU A 16 -30.98 -2.29 -4.89
N SER A 17 -31.09 -3.57 -4.49
CA SER A 17 -31.48 -3.95 -3.12
C SER A 17 -30.58 -3.24 -2.10
N SER A 18 -31.15 -2.76 -1.00
CA SER A 18 -30.42 -2.04 0.07
C SER A 18 -29.19 -2.79 0.57
N TYR A 19 -29.21 -4.14 0.50
CA TYR A 19 -28.05 -5.00 0.81
C TYR A 19 -26.87 -4.79 -0.16
N CYS A 20 -27.11 -4.70 -1.47
CA CYS A 20 -26.05 -4.50 -2.45
C CYS A 20 -25.36 -3.15 -2.27
N VAL A 21 -26.15 -2.11 -1.96
CA VAL A 21 -25.65 -0.76 -1.67
C VAL A 21 -24.79 -0.76 -0.42
N TRP A 22 -25.27 -1.36 0.66
CA TRP A 22 -24.53 -1.42 1.92
C TRP A 22 -23.22 -2.21 1.78
N CYS A 23 -23.26 -3.38 1.12
CA CYS A 23 -22.05 -4.16 0.82
C CYS A 23 -21.06 -3.38 -0.05
N HIS A 24 -21.51 -2.57 -1.00
CA HIS A 24 -20.64 -1.75 -1.84
C HIS A 24 -19.95 -0.65 -1.03
N ILE A 25 -20.70 0.09 -0.21
CA ILE A 25 -20.15 1.15 0.65
C ILE A 25 -19.14 0.58 1.64
N VAL A 26 -19.50 -0.52 2.33
CA VAL A 26 -18.59 -1.17 3.28
C VAL A 26 -17.29 -1.63 2.60
N LYS A 27 -17.37 -2.13 1.37
CA LYS A 27 -16.18 -2.46 0.59
C LYS A 27 -15.36 -1.20 0.29
N LEU A 28 -15.96 -0.16 -0.28
CA LEU A 28 -15.24 1.07 -0.62
C LEU A 28 -14.45 1.64 0.56
N GLU A 29 -15.08 1.73 1.73
CA GLU A 29 -14.44 2.24 2.95
C GLU A 29 -13.37 1.28 3.51
N ALA A 30 -13.55 -0.04 3.36
CA ALA A 30 -12.59 -1.04 3.84
C ALA A 30 -11.32 -1.15 2.96
N HIS A 31 -11.33 -0.55 1.77
CA HIS A 31 -10.23 -0.65 0.81
C HIS A 31 -9.34 0.61 0.74
N ASP A 32 -9.74 1.75 1.32
CA ASP A 32 -8.90 2.96 1.34
C ASP A 32 -7.81 2.87 2.41
N ASN A 33 -6.61 2.47 1.97
CA ASN A 33 -5.45 2.41 2.85
C ASN A 33 -4.89 3.84 3.01
N GLY A 34 -5.11 4.42 4.19
CA GLY A 34 -4.72 5.78 4.53
C GLY A 34 -3.21 6.03 4.61
N ALA A 35 -2.81 7.11 5.29
CA ALA A 35 -1.40 7.47 5.44
C ALA A 35 -0.73 6.81 6.65
N LYS A 36 -1.52 6.50 7.69
CA LYS A 36 -1.01 5.91 8.94
C LYS A 36 -0.95 4.39 8.84
N LEU A 37 -0.02 3.79 9.57
CA LEU A 37 0.22 2.35 9.55
C LEU A 37 -1.01 1.52 9.97
N ASP A 38 -1.80 2.01 10.92
CA ASP A 38 -3.01 1.38 11.47
C ASP A 38 -4.22 1.45 10.53
N GLN A 39 -4.15 2.27 9.47
CA GLN A 39 -5.21 2.41 8.45
C GLN A 39 -5.04 1.45 7.28
N HIS A 40 -4.00 0.61 7.29
CA HIS A 40 -3.75 -0.35 6.22
C HIS A 40 -4.51 -1.65 6.44
N GLN A 41 -4.93 -2.27 5.34
CA GLN A 41 -5.40 -3.65 5.32
C GLN A 41 -4.31 -4.56 5.86
N LEU A 42 -4.66 -5.35 6.88
CA LEU A 42 -3.74 -6.24 7.59
C LEU A 42 -3.93 -7.69 7.14
N THR A 43 -2.84 -8.44 7.15
CA THR A 43 -2.86 -9.90 7.02
C THR A 43 -3.34 -10.52 8.34
N LYS A 44 -3.52 -11.84 8.35
CA LYS A 44 -3.89 -12.60 9.56
C LYS A 44 -2.88 -12.50 10.71
N ASN A 45 -1.67 -12.00 10.44
CA ASN A 45 -0.59 -11.84 11.40
C ASN A 45 -0.41 -10.38 11.82
N ASP A 46 -1.41 -9.53 11.57
CA ASP A 46 -1.38 -8.09 11.86
C ASP A 46 -0.25 -7.32 11.14
N VAL A 47 0.15 -7.81 9.96
CA VAL A 47 1.16 -7.17 9.09
C VAL A 47 0.44 -6.46 7.93
N PRO A 48 0.78 -5.21 7.58
CA PRO A 48 0.20 -4.57 6.41
C PRO A 48 0.42 -5.41 5.14
N VAL A 49 -0.64 -5.61 4.35
CA VAL A 49 -0.62 -6.50 3.16
C VAL A 49 0.46 -6.09 2.15
N ILE A 50 0.72 -4.80 1.98
CA ILE A 50 1.83 -4.28 1.15
C ILE A 50 3.18 -4.85 1.60
N VAL A 51 3.44 -4.93 2.90
CA VAL A 51 4.71 -5.41 3.46
C VAL A 51 4.88 -6.89 3.14
N GLU A 52 3.89 -7.71 3.46
CA GLU A 52 3.94 -9.16 3.22
C GLU A 52 4.10 -9.48 1.72
N LYS A 53 3.31 -8.83 0.85
CA LYS A 53 3.38 -9.04 -0.60
C LYS A 53 4.74 -8.62 -1.18
N CYS A 54 5.23 -7.44 -0.82
CA CYS A 54 6.52 -6.97 -1.31
C CYS A 54 7.67 -7.87 -0.85
N ILE A 55 7.69 -8.28 0.42
CA ILE A 55 8.74 -9.16 0.96
C ILE A 55 8.70 -10.52 0.25
N ASN A 56 7.53 -11.13 0.11
CA ASN A 56 7.40 -12.43 -0.56
C ASN A 56 7.85 -12.37 -2.02
N PHE A 57 7.51 -11.31 -2.74
CA PHE A 57 7.94 -11.11 -4.12
C PHE A 57 9.47 -10.95 -4.23
N ILE A 58 10.06 -10.11 -3.38
CA ILE A 58 11.52 -9.90 -3.37
C ILE A 58 12.26 -11.16 -2.93
N TYR A 59 11.71 -11.93 -2.00
CA TYR A 59 12.26 -13.22 -1.60
C TYR A 59 12.30 -14.20 -2.77
N ALA A 60 11.21 -14.28 -3.55
CA ALA A 60 11.11 -15.19 -4.69
C ALA A 60 11.96 -14.77 -5.90
N HIS A 61 12.14 -13.46 -6.14
CA HIS A 61 12.72 -12.96 -7.40
C HIS A 61 14.02 -12.15 -7.22
N GLY A 62 14.33 -11.68 -6.01
CA GLY A 62 15.46 -10.78 -5.76
C GLY A 62 16.79 -11.47 -5.47
N SER A 63 16.83 -12.79 -5.25
CA SER A 63 18.05 -13.48 -4.78
C SER A 63 19.24 -13.40 -5.75
N MET A 64 18.98 -13.32 -7.05
CA MET A 64 20.03 -13.23 -8.09
C MET A 64 20.20 -11.81 -8.62
N SER A 65 19.40 -10.87 -8.14
CA SER A 65 19.36 -9.50 -8.64
C SER A 65 20.41 -8.65 -7.96
N GLU A 66 21.24 -7.99 -8.75
CA GLU A 66 22.37 -7.23 -8.22
C GLU A 66 21.89 -5.98 -7.48
N GLY A 67 22.22 -5.87 -6.19
CA GLY A 67 21.98 -4.65 -5.42
C GLY A 67 20.49 -4.40 -5.16
N ILE A 68 19.72 -5.45 -4.85
CA ILE A 68 18.37 -5.31 -4.26
C ILE A 68 18.42 -4.35 -3.07
N TYR A 69 17.40 -3.51 -2.95
CA TYR A 69 17.31 -2.37 -2.04
C TYR A 69 18.32 -1.24 -2.26
N ARG A 70 19.45 -1.44 -2.94
CA ARG A 70 20.42 -0.38 -3.28
C ARG A 70 20.03 0.36 -4.57
N ARG A 71 19.77 -0.38 -5.65
CA ARG A 71 19.42 0.18 -6.96
C ARG A 71 17.94 0.62 -6.98
N PRO A 72 17.62 1.81 -7.54
CA PRO A 72 16.23 2.25 -7.67
C PRO A 72 15.52 1.53 -8.82
N GLY A 73 14.22 1.33 -8.67
CA GLY A 73 13.31 0.98 -9.77
C GLY A 73 12.79 2.20 -10.52
N GLN A 74 11.93 1.99 -11.53
CA GLN A 74 11.33 3.08 -12.31
C GLN A 74 10.30 3.86 -11.48
N GLY A 75 10.46 5.20 -11.42
CA GLY A 75 9.66 6.06 -10.55
C GLY A 75 8.15 6.05 -10.85
N SER A 76 7.77 5.91 -12.13
CA SER A 76 6.38 5.78 -12.56
C SER A 76 5.75 4.50 -12.05
N ALA A 77 6.41 3.35 -12.28
CA ALA A 77 5.95 2.05 -11.82
C ALA A 77 5.85 1.98 -10.28
N ILE A 78 6.81 2.56 -9.57
CA ILE A 78 6.76 2.65 -8.10
C ILE A 78 5.54 3.45 -7.63
N SER A 79 5.26 4.60 -8.27
CA SER A 79 4.12 5.45 -7.89
C SER A 79 2.79 4.79 -8.23
N GLU A 80 2.72 4.06 -9.34
CA GLU A 80 1.56 3.26 -9.72
C GLU A 80 1.32 2.12 -8.70
N LEU A 81 2.37 1.38 -8.33
CA LEU A 81 2.29 0.32 -7.32
C LEU A 81 1.75 0.86 -5.99
N LEU A 82 2.31 1.96 -5.48
CA LEU A 82 1.85 2.57 -4.25
C LEU A 82 0.40 3.06 -4.34
N THR A 83 -0.03 3.55 -5.51
CA THR A 83 -1.43 3.94 -5.73
C THR A 83 -2.36 2.73 -5.69
N LYS A 84 -1.99 1.63 -6.35
CA LYS A 84 -2.76 0.38 -6.30
C LYS A 84 -2.84 -0.19 -4.89
N PHE A 85 -1.73 -0.17 -4.14
CA PHE A 85 -1.72 -0.58 -2.74
C PHE A 85 -2.55 0.33 -1.83
N ARG A 86 -2.66 1.63 -2.15
CA ARG A 86 -3.57 2.53 -1.44
C ARG A 86 -5.03 2.19 -1.69
N GLN A 87 -5.36 1.84 -2.93
CA GLN A 87 -6.73 1.57 -3.36
C GLN A 87 -7.29 0.23 -2.90
N ASP A 88 -6.52 -0.86 -2.99
CA ASP A 88 -6.87 -2.18 -2.45
C ASP A 88 -5.65 -3.10 -2.45
N ALA A 89 -4.96 -3.17 -1.32
CA ALA A 89 -3.75 -3.97 -1.16
C ALA A 89 -3.98 -5.47 -1.40
N PHE A 90 -5.18 -6.00 -1.11
CA PHE A 90 -5.51 -7.40 -1.37
C PHE A 90 -5.63 -7.71 -2.87
N ALA A 91 -6.15 -6.77 -3.67
CA ALA A 91 -6.26 -6.94 -5.11
C ALA A 91 -4.92 -6.84 -5.87
N VAL A 92 -3.90 -6.19 -5.29
CA VAL A 92 -2.60 -6.01 -5.96
C VAL A 92 -1.92 -7.36 -6.23
N GLN A 93 -1.65 -7.66 -7.49
CA GLN A 93 -0.87 -8.83 -7.91
C GLN A 93 0.53 -8.39 -8.34
N LEU A 94 1.56 -8.92 -7.69
CA LEU A 94 2.95 -8.71 -8.08
C LEU A 94 3.42 -9.91 -8.89
N THR A 95 3.80 -9.68 -10.14
CA THR A 95 4.32 -10.70 -11.06
C THR A 95 5.50 -10.12 -11.82
N ASN A 96 6.45 -10.97 -12.24
CA ASN A 96 7.64 -10.53 -12.98
C ASN A 96 7.30 -9.86 -14.33
N ASP A 97 6.14 -10.15 -14.90
CA ASP A 97 5.68 -9.53 -16.15
C ASP A 97 5.19 -8.09 -15.96
N LEU A 98 4.77 -7.73 -14.74
CA LEU A 98 4.16 -6.43 -14.43
C LEU A 98 5.11 -5.47 -13.70
N CYS A 99 6.06 -6.00 -12.94
CA CYS A 99 6.96 -5.21 -12.11
C CYS A 99 8.27 -5.93 -11.86
N THR A 100 9.33 -5.15 -11.67
CA THR A 100 10.67 -5.63 -11.31
C THR A 100 10.86 -5.66 -9.80
N GLU A 101 11.76 -6.51 -9.35
CA GLU A 101 12.20 -6.61 -7.95
C GLU A 101 12.78 -5.29 -7.41
N HIS A 102 13.41 -4.47 -8.26
CA HIS A 102 13.88 -3.13 -7.89
C HIS A 102 12.74 -2.14 -7.65
N GLU A 103 11.67 -2.19 -8.44
CA GLU A 103 10.48 -1.38 -8.24
C GLU A 103 9.75 -1.78 -6.97
N VAL A 104 9.54 -3.07 -6.75
CA VAL A 104 8.89 -3.58 -5.54
C VAL A 104 9.70 -3.27 -4.29
N ALA A 105 11.03 -3.45 -4.32
CA ALA A 105 11.92 -3.08 -3.21
C ALA A 105 11.90 -1.56 -2.94
N THR A 106 11.83 -0.74 -3.98
CA THR A 106 11.77 0.72 -3.81
C THR A 106 10.41 1.17 -3.32
N ALA A 107 9.32 0.56 -3.77
CA ALA A 107 7.97 0.80 -3.26
C ALA A 107 7.87 0.46 -1.77
N LEU A 108 8.40 -0.68 -1.35
CA LEU A 108 8.43 -1.08 0.07
C LEU A 108 9.21 -0.06 0.94
N LYS A 109 10.40 0.36 0.50
CA LYS A 109 11.17 1.39 1.22
C LYS A 109 10.40 2.72 1.29
N ARG A 110 9.77 3.11 0.19
CA ARG A 110 9.00 4.35 0.10
C ARG A 110 7.78 4.31 1.00
N PHE A 111 7.09 3.18 1.08
CA PHE A 111 6.00 2.96 2.03
C PHE A 111 6.41 3.30 3.46
N PHE A 112 7.50 2.70 3.97
CA PHE A 112 7.96 2.99 5.34
C PHE A 112 8.47 4.43 5.53
N ARG A 113 9.11 5.00 4.52
CA ARG A 113 9.63 6.38 4.57
C ARG A 113 8.50 7.41 4.60
N ASP A 114 7.43 7.15 3.86
CA ASP A 114 6.32 8.09 3.66
C ASP A 114 5.28 7.96 4.81
N LEU A 115 5.51 7.09 5.80
CA LEU A 115 4.71 7.02 7.02
C LEU A 115 4.82 8.34 7.82
N PRO A 116 3.72 8.83 8.43
CA PRO A 116 3.73 10.05 9.24
C PRO A 116 4.56 9.89 10.52
N GLU A 117 4.61 8.68 11.06
CA GLU A 117 5.47 8.31 12.17
C GLU A 117 6.46 7.22 11.71
N PRO A 118 7.74 7.36 12.07
CA PRO A 118 8.74 6.37 11.70
C PRO A 118 8.44 5.04 12.39
N LEU A 119 8.63 3.94 11.67
CA LEU A 119 8.37 2.58 12.16
C LEU A 119 9.07 2.29 13.50
N LEU A 120 10.30 2.78 13.65
CA LEU A 120 11.00 2.80 14.93
C LEU A 120 10.78 4.16 15.59
N GLY A 121 9.91 4.18 16.59
CA GLY A 121 9.65 5.34 17.43
C GLY A 121 10.90 5.78 18.21
N SER A 122 10.84 6.98 18.77
CA SER A 122 11.93 7.60 19.52
C SER A 122 12.45 6.69 20.65
N ASN A 123 11.53 6.07 21.38
CA ASN A 123 11.85 5.22 22.54
C ASN A 123 12.63 3.96 22.13
N GLN A 124 12.22 3.32 21.02
CA GLN A 124 12.90 2.13 20.50
C GLN A 124 14.29 2.47 19.97
N ARG A 125 14.44 3.63 19.33
CA ARG A 125 15.74 4.12 18.86
C ARG A 125 16.73 4.33 20.00
N GLN A 126 16.28 4.88 21.12
CA GLN A 126 17.13 5.11 22.29
C GLN A 126 17.70 3.79 22.86
N TYR A 127 16.85 2.76 22.98
CA TYR A 127 17.28 1.43 23.41
C TYR A 127 18.36 0.83 22.50
N LEU A 128 18.22 1.00 21.19
CA LEU A 128 19.22 0.48 20.24
C LEU A 128 20.59 1.17 20.40
N TYR A 129 20.62 2.47 20.70
CA TYR A 129 21.87 3.18 20.98
C TYR A 129 22.52 2.76 22.30
N GLU A 130 21.72 2.35 23.28
CA GLU A 130 22.23 1.90 24.59
C GLU A 130 22.87 0.51 24.53
N VAL A 131 22.54 -0.31 23.53
CA VAL A 131 23.05 -1.69 23.35
C VAL A 131 24.20 -1.78 22.34
N SER A 132 24.48 -0.71 21.60
CA SER A 132 25.53 -0.63 20.57
C SER A 132 26.88 -0.17 21.14
#